data_AF-A0A353PTN7-F1
#
_entry.id   AF-A0A353PTN7-F1
#
_cell.length_a   1.000
_cell.length_b   1.000
_cell.length_c   1.000
_cell.angle_alpha   90.00
_cell.angle_beta   90.00
_cell.angle_gamma   90.00
#
_symmetry.space_group_name_H-M   'P 1'
#
loop_
_entity.id
_entity.type
_entity.pdbx_description
1 polymer ?
#
loop_
_entity_poly.entity_id
_entity_poly.type
_entity_poly.pdbx_seq_one_letter_code
_entity_poly.pdbx_strand_id
1 'polypeptide(L)'
;NNGEVEQIRGLGLVAEVFKENKLQGLSGNIACGHVLYETTNNVHIENVQPFVNRSKLGTIAVSHNGSLVNYEQIKEFLEETGSTFVSTSDSEVIIKLI
;
A
#
# COMPACT_ATOMS: atom_id res chain seq x y z
N ASN A 1 -11.44 6.02 -16.04
CA ASN A 1 -11.84 5.19 -14.89
C ASN A 1 -12.82 5.96 -14.02
N ASN A 2 -14.01 5.42 -13.78
CA ASN A 2 -15.14 6.05 -13.07
C ASN A 2 -14.85 6.26 -11.56
N GLY A 3 -13.71 6.87 -11.21
CA GLY A 3 -13.19 6.97 -9.84
C GLY A 3 -12.61 5.65 -9.31
N GLU A 4 -12.46 4.62 -10.14
CA GLU A 4 -11.87 3.34 -9.75
C GLU A 4 -10.34 3.38 -9.79
N VAL A 5 -9.72 2.79 -8.77
CA VAL A 5 -8.26 2.63 -8.67
C VAL A 5 -7.90 1.21 -9.09
N GLU A 6 -7.10 1.11 -10.14
CA GLU A 6 -6.46 -0.13 -10.57
C GLU A 6 -5.12 -0.28 -9.84
N GLN A 7 -4.80 -1.51 -9.41
CA GLN A 7 -3.61 -1.77 -8.61
C GLN A 7 -2.88 -3.01 -9.13
N ILE A 8 -1.58 -2.86 -9.36
CA ILE A 8 -0.65 -3.96 -9.60
C ILE A 8 0.52 -3.80 -8.64
N ARG A 9 0.78 -4.85 -7.87
CA ARG A 9 1.91 -4.95 -6.94
C ARG A 9 2.46 -6.37 -6.91
N GLY A 10 3.73 -6.53 -6.60
CA GLY A 10 4.39 -7.82 -6.57
C GLY A 10 5.79 -7.75 -5.96
N LEU A 11 6.31 -8.92 -5.59
CA LEU A 11 7.69 -9.10 -5.15
C LEU A 11 8.63 -9.16 -6.35
N GLY A 12 9.87 -8.74 -6.16
CA GLY A 12 10.93 -8.76 -7.17
C GLY A 12 11.23 -7.39 -7.76
N LEU A 13 12.02 -7.38 -8.82
CA LEU A 13 12.41 -6.17 -9.52
C LEU A 13 11.22 -5.57 -10.29
N VAL A 14 11.26 -4.26 -10.51
CA VAL A 14 10.22 -3.53 -11.27
C VAL A 14 9.95 -4.20 -12.62
N ALA A 15 11.00 -4.59 -13.35
CA ALA A 15 10.89 -5.24 -14.65
C ALA A 15 10.30 -6.67 -14.61
N GLU A 16 10.26 -7.30 -13.44
CA GLU A 16 9.65 -8.62 -13.23
C GLU A 16 8.15 -8.47 -12.94
N VAL A 17 7.81 -7.52 -12.06
CA VAL A 17 6.43 -7.25 -11.64
C VAL A 17 5.62 -6.63 -12.78
N PHE A 18 6.19 -5.63 -13.46
CA PHE A 18 5.53 -4.84 -14.49
C PHE A 18 6.00 -5.27 -15.89
N LYS A 19 5.29 -6.25 -16.45
CA LYS A 19 5.42 -6.61 -17.86
C LYS A 19 4.52 -5.71 -18.72
N GLU A 20 4.89 -5.51 -19.98
CA GLU A 20 4.18 -4.64 -20.92
C GLU A 20 2.67 -4.91 -20.97
N ASN A 21 2.27 -6.18 -21.02
CA ASN A 21 0.87 -6.60 -21.04
C ASN A 21 0.09 -6.21 -19.76
N LYS A 22 0.77 -6.17 -18.61
CA LYS A 22 0.17 -5.74 -17.34
C LYS A 22 0.02 -4.22 -17.28
N LEU A 23 1.02 -3.49 -17.78
CA LEU A 23 1.02 -2.03 -17.83
C LEU A 23 -0.07 -1.50 -18.78
N GLN A 24 -0.30 -2.16 -19.91
CA GLN A 24 -1.38 -1.81 -20.84
C GLN A 24 -2.77 -1.92 -20.21
N GLY A 25 -2.92 -2.73 -19.15
CA GLY A 25 -4.15 -2.84 -18.38
C GLY A 25 -4.36 -1.73 -17.35
N LEU A 26 -3.33 -0.89 -17.08
CA LEU A 26 -3.43 0.25 -16.18
C LEU A 26 -3.77 1.51 -16.98
N SER A 27 -4.98 2.02 -16.81
CA SER A 27 -5.47 3.20 -17.54
C SER A 27 -5.80 4.35 -16.59
N GLY A 28 -5.48 5.58 -17.00
CA GLY A 28 -5.77 6.76 -16.18
C GLY A 28 -4.78 7.89 -16.41
N ASN A 29 -5.10 9.05 -15.82
CA ASN A 29 -4.29 10.27 -15.95
C ASN A 29 -3.49 10.58 -14.67
N ILE A 30 -3.63 9.76 -13.62
CA ILE A 30 -2.98 9.93 -12.32
C ILE A 30 -2.53 8.55 -11.85
N ALA A 31 -1.30 8.45 -11.37
CA ALA A 31 -0.73 7.21 -10.84
C ALA A 31 0.22 7.50 -9.67
N CYS A 32 0.39 6.51 -8.80
CA CYS A 32 1.47 6.45 -7.82
C CYS A 32 2.11 5.07 -7.86
N GLY A 33 3.37 4.97 -7.44
CA GLY A 33 4.11 3.71 -7.42
C GLY A 33 5.14 3.73 -6.30
N HIS A 34 5.60 2.54 -5.93
CA HIS A 34 6.57 2.38 -4.85
C HIS A 34 7.54 1.25 -5.17
N VAL A 35 8.80 1.44 -4.80
CA VAL A 35 9.83 0.40 -4.82
C VAL A 35 10.24 0.19 -3.37
N LEU A 36 9.96 -1.00 -2.84
CA LEU A 36 10.24 -1.33 -1.45
C LEU A 36 11.70 -1.78 -1.31
N TYR A 37 12.41 -1.16 -0.37
CA TYR A 37 13.68 -1.66 0.15
C TYR A 37 13.44 -2.19 1.56
N GLU A 38 13.66 -3.48 1.76
CA GLU A 38 13.45 -4.17 3.04
C GLU A 38 14.81 -4.65 3.56
N THR A 39 15.17 -4.26 4.78
CA THR A 39 16.43 -4.68 5.42
C THR A 39 16.31 -6.03 6.09
N THR A 40 15.08 -6.48 6.32
CA THR A 40 14.80 -7.80 6.88
C THR A 40 14.80 -8.86 5.79
N ASN A 41 15.20 -10.09 6.12
CA ASN A 41 15.19 -11.21 5.17
C ASN A 41 13.78 -11.72 4.85
N ASN A 42 12.72 -11.05 5.32
CA ASN A 42 11.34 -11.50 5.21
C ASN A 42 10.50 -10.46 4.47
N VAL A 43 10.60 -10.45 3.14
CA VAL A 43 9.73 -9.61 2.30
C VAL A 43 8.40 -10.31 2.10
N HIS A 44 7.35 -9.74 2.68
CA HIS A 44 5.98 -10.25 2.59
C HIS A 44 5.18 -9.46 1.55
N ILE A 45 4.33 -10.13 0.76
CA ILE A 45 3.51 -9.48 -0.27
C ILE A 45 2.54 -8.47 0.34
N GLU A 46 2.11 -8.72 1.57
CA GLU A 46 1.25 -7.87 2.39
C GLU A 46 1.86 -6.47 2.60
N ASN A 47 3.18 -6.38 2.70
CA ASN A 47 3.93 -5.13 2.90
C ASN A 47 4.20 -4.37 1.59
N VAL A 48 3.92 -4.97 0.42
CA VAL A 48 4.18 -4.33 -0.88
C VAL A 48 3.17 -3.21 -1.15
N GLN A 49 3.68 -2.03 -1.45
CA GLN A 49 2.90 -0.82 -1.70
C GLN A 49 2.59 -0.65 -3.21
N PRO A 50 1.63 0.22 -3.62
CA PRO A 50 0.80 1.10 -2.79
C PRO A 50 -0.22 0.34 -1.94
N PHE A 51 -0.67 0.90 -0.82
CA PHE A 51 -1.84 0.42 -0.09
C PHE A 51 -3.08 1.12 -0.65
N VAL A 52 -4.14 0.35 -0.92
CA VAL A 52 -5.41 0.87 -1.44
C VAL A 52 -6.51 0.55 -0.46
N ASN A 53 -7.26 1.56 -0.04
CA ASN A 53 -8.41 1.40 0.86
C ASN A 53 -9.63 2.14 0.30
N ARG A 54 -10.82 1.57 0.49
CA ARG A 54 -12.10 2.18 0.12
C ARG A 54 -12.77 2.72 1.37
N SER A 55 -13.06 4.01 1.38
CA SER A 55 -13.76 4.69 2.47
C SER A 55 -15.01 5.41 1.97
N LYS A 56 -15.72 6.07 2.90
CA LYS A 56 -16.86 6.93 2.56
C LYS A 56 -16.47 8.13 1.68
N LEU A 57 -15.19 8.51 1.67
CA LEU A 57 -14.66 9.62 0.86
C LEU A 57 -14.21 9.17 -0.54
N GLY A 58 -14.29 7.88 -0.85
CA GLY A 58 -13.84 7.28 -2.10
C GLY A 58 -12.69 6.31 -1.89
N THR A 59 -11.95 6.03 -2.96
CA THR A 59 -10.78 5.14 -2.90
C THR A 59 -9.52 5.96 -2.71
N ILE A 60 -8.71 5.59 -1.73
CA ILE A 60 -7.43 6.23 -1.42
C ILE A 60 -6.32 5.22 -1.70
N ALA A 61 -5.26 5.69 -2.35
CA ALA A 61 -4.02 4.94 -2.53
C ALA A 61 -2.87 5.70 -1.87
N VAL A 62 -2.07 5.00 -1.05
CA VAL A 62 -0.93 5.58 -0.32
C VAL A 62 0.34 4.82 -0.65
N SER A 63 1.41 5.57 -0.90
CA SER A 63 2.78 5.07 -0.89
C SER A 63 3.61 5.94 0.06
N HIS A 64 4.44 5.32 0.88
CA HIS A 64 5.20 5.96 1.94
C HIS A 64 6.61 5.36 2.01
N ASN A 65 7.59 6.26 2.09
CA ASN A 65 8.99 5.92 2.33
C ASN A 65 9.46 6.64 3.60
N GLY A 66 9.64 5.87 4.67
CA GLY A 66 9.96 6.37 6.00
C GLY A 66 9.58 5.34 7.05
N SER A 67 9.64 5.75 8.31
CA SER A 67 9.16 4.94 9.42
C SER A 67 8.36 5.76 10.43
N LEU A 68 7.26 5.20 10.95
CA LEU A 68 6.52 5.82 12.05
C LEU A 68 7.19 5.48 13.37
N VAL A 69 7.80 6.49 14.00
CA VAL A 69 8.47 6.34 15.31
C VAL A 69 7.52 5.86 16.42
N ASN A 70 6.22 6.06 16.26
CA ASN A 70 5.16 5.66 17.18
C ASN A 70 4.18 4.65 16.54
N TYR A 71 4.67 3.81 15.63
CA TYR A 71 3.88 2.79 14.92
C TYR A 71 3.04 1.94 15.88
N GLU A 72 3.66 1.35 16.90
CA GLU A 72 2.97 0.42 17.82
C GLU A 72 1.83 1.11 18.58
N GLN A 73 2.07 2.33 19.09
CA GLN A 73 1.03 3.06 19.83
C GLN A 73 -0.17 3.42 18.96
N ILE A 74 0.07 3.82 17.70
CA ILE A 74 -1.02 4.14 16.76
C ILE A 74 -1.76 2.87 16.37
N LYS A 75 -1.03 1.79 16.08
CA LYS A 75 -1.62 0.51 15.68
C LYS A 75 -2.51 -0.05 16.79
N GLU A 76 -2.02 -0.09 18.03
CA GLU A 76 -2.79 -0.55 19.20
C GLU A 76 -4.07 0.26 19.36
N PHE A 77 -3.99 1.60 19.32
CA PHE A 77 -5.17 2.47 19.36
C PHE A 77 -6.18 2.17 18.25
N LEU A 78 -5.71 1.91 17.03
CA LEU A 78 -6.58 1.55 15.90
C LEU A 78 -7.22 0.17 16.09
N GLU A 79 -6.49 -0.80 16.63
CA GLU A 79 -7.01 -2.14 16.94
C GLU A 79 -8.08 -2.10 18.04
N GLU A 80 -7.85 -1.34 19.11
CA GLU A 80 -8.82 -1.13 20.19
C GLU A 80 -10.11 -0.45 19.69
N THR A 81 -10.01 0.38 18.65
CA THR A 81 -11.16 1.04 18.01
C THR A 81 -11.79 0.23 16.88
N GLY A 82 -11.34 -1.01 16.66
CA GLY A 82 -11.98 -1.99 15.77
C GLY A 82 -11.31 -2.15 14.39
N SER A 83 -10.13 -1.59 14.17
CA SER A 83 -9.35 -1.82 12.96
C SER A 83 -8.63 -3.16 13.01
N THR A 84 -8.52 -3.86 11.87
CA THR A 84 -7.75 -5.12 11.76
C THR A 84 -6.60 -4.94 10.78
N PHE A 85 -5.39 -5.42 11.10
CA PHE A 85 -4.20 -5.27 10.24
C PHE A 85 -3.81 -6.57 9.55
N VAL A 86 -3.37 -6.48 8.30
CA VAL A 86 -2.90 -7.64 7.51
C VAL A 86 -1.39 -7.59 7.30
N SER A 87 -0.83 -6.38 7.24
CA SER A 87 0.59 -6.13 7.05
C SER A 87 1.24 -5.62 8.34
N THR A 88 2.56 -5.54 8.32
CA THR A 88 3.35 -4.85 9.35
C THR A 88 3.87 -3.50 8.84
N SER A 89 3.25 -2.95 7.79
CA SER A 89 3.71 -1.72 7.16
C SER A 89 3.11 -0.49 7.83
N ASP A 90 3.95 0.51 8.07
CA ASP A 90 3.53 1.86 8.45
C ASP A 90 2.45 2.42 7.53
N SER A 91 2.52 2.09 6.24
CA SER A 91 1.56 2.58 5.23
C SER A 91 0.13 2.11 5.50
N GLU A 92 -0.06 0.92 6.07
CA GLU A 92 -1.38 0.43 6.46
C GLU A 92 -1.92 1.17 7.68
N VAL A 93 -1.05 1.57 8.60
CA VAL A 93 -1.42 2.41 9.74
C VAL A 93 -1.80 3.81 9.24
N ILE A 94 -0.99 4.41 8.36
CA ILE A 94 -1.26 5.74 7.77
C ILE A 94 -2.62 5.77 7.08
N ILE A 95 -2.92 4.79 6.22
CA ILE A 95 -4.18 4.82 5.45
C ILE A 95 -5.42 4.58 6.31
N LYS A 96 -5.28 3.95 7.49
CA LYS A 96 -6.41 3.73 8.43
C LYS A 96 -6.67 4.89 9.38
N LEU A 97 -5.73 5.82 9.52
CA LEU A 97 -5.95 7.07 10.25
C LEU A 97 -6.82 8.07 9.46
N ILE A 98 -6.95 7.89 8.14
CA ILE A 98 -7.70 8.76 7.23
C ILE A 98 -9.18 8.35 7.19
#